data_AF-A0A2V7S016-F1
#
_entry.id   AF-A0A2V7S016-F1
#
_cell.length_a   1.000
_cell.length_b   1.000
_cell.length_c   1.000
_cell.angle_alpha   90.00
_cell.angle_beta   90.00
_cell.angle_gamma   90.00
#
_symmetry.space_group_name_H-M   'P 1'
#
loop_
_entity.id
_entity.type
_entity.pdbx_description
1 polymer ?
#
loop_
_entity_poly.entity_id
_entity_poly.type
_entity_poly.pdbx_seq_one_letter_code
_entity_poly.pdbx_strand_id
1 'polypeptide(L)'
;MRPPGAAPHRGPPRRVARGNRAGARRRGSVRHVVELGVVGRGTLCIHCVQVDEQDIAVLGDSGAAVAHCPRSNRAHGHGTAPLAALRRAGVPVGLGTDSVVSVGDMNLRAEAVAAGLDSEDALRTLTLEGARALGLDDQIGSLEVGKEADLAVFASTALYRPLPPSTALLTVVAGRVAQR
;
A
#
# COMPACT_ATOMS: atom_id res chain seq x y z
N MET A 1 -21.25 -56.38 12.60
CA MET A 1 -20.87 -55.14 13.32
C MET A 1 -20.19 -54.22 12.32
N ARG A 2 -20.81 -53.10 11.94
CA ARG A 2 -20.25 -52.12 10.98
C ARG A 2 -19.56 -51.00 11.79
N PRO A 3 -18.37 -50.50 11.42
CA PRO A 3 -17.74 -49.41 12.17
C PRO A 3 -18.48 -48.07 11.94
N PRO A 4 -18.44 -47.14 12.90
CA PRO A 4 -19.16 -45.88 12.82
C PRO A 4 -18.57 -44.96 11.74
N GLY A 5 -19.45 -44.28 11.01
CA GLY A 5 -19.11 -43.45 9.85
C GLY A 5 -18.27 -42.23 10.22
N ALA A 6 -17.22 -41.98 9.42
CA ALA A 6 -16.44 -40.77 9.47
C ALA A 6 -17.31 -39.55 9.12
N ALA A 7 -17.23 -38.51 9.94
CA ALA A 7 -17.90 -37.23 9.66
C ALA A 7 -17.36 -36.62 8.35
N PRO A 8 -18.21 -35.98 7.53
CA PRO A 8 -17.76 -35.39 6.27
C PRO A 8 -16.77 -34.25 6.54
N HIS A 9 -15.60 -34.35 5.92
CA HIS A 9 -14.57 -33.32 5.90
C HIS A 9 -15.18 -32.02 5.37
N ARG A 10 -15.40 -31.04 6.25
CA ARG A 10 -15.74 -29.67 5.82
C ARG A 10 -14.47 -29.07 5.20
N GLY A 11 -14.47 -28.92 3.88
CA GLY A 11 -13.41 -28.18 3.19
C GLY A 11 -13.24 -26.77 3.76
N PRO A 12 -12.09 -26.11 3.52
CA PRO A 12 -11.83 -24.78 4.05
C PRO A 12 -12.96 -23.83 3.62
N PRO A 13 -13.43 -22.94 4.53
CA PRO A 13 -14.51 -22.03 4.21
C PRO A 13 -14.12 -21.20 2.98
N ARG A 14 -14.96 -21.25 1.94
CA ARG A 14 -14.83 -20.35 0.79
C ARG A 14 -14.90 -18.92 1.33
N ARG A 15 -13.77 -18.21 1.34
CA ARG A 15 -13.71 -16.79 1.72
C ARG A 15 -14.49 -16.00 0.67
N VAL A 16 -15.74 -15.70 0.98
CA VAL A 16 -16.52 -14.69 0.26
C VAL A 16 -15.89 -13.33 0.61
N ALA A 17 -15.50 -12.57 -0.41
CA ALA A 17 -15.01 -11.20 -0.26
C ALA A 17 -15.90 -10.42 0.71
N ARG A 18 -15.33 -9.93 1.82
CA ARG A 18 -16.05 -9.04 2.75
C ARG A 18 -15.93 -7.63 2.18
N GLY A 19 -16.90 -7.26 1.37
CA GLY A 19 -17.12 -5.90 0.90
C GLY A 19 -18.59 -5.76 0.58
N ASN A 20 -19.15 -4.56 0.76
CA ASN A 20 -20.50 -4.30 0.27
C ASN A 20 -20.51 -4.59 -1.23
N ARG A 21 -21.23 -5.65 -1.64
CA ARG A 21 -21.53 -5.88 -3.05
C ARG A 21 -22.38 -4.71 -3.50
N ALA A 22 -21.74 -3.70 -4.05
CA ALA A 22 -22.46 -2.73 -4.84
C ALA A 22 -22.96 -3.48 -6.08
N GLY A 23 -24.26 -3.42 -6.35
CA GLY A 23 -24.80 -3.87 -7.64
C GLY A 23 -24.12 -3.14 -8.80
N ALA A 24 -24.47 -3.47 -10.04
CA ALA A 24 -23.96 -2.80 -11.23
C ALA A 24 -24.09 -1.27 -11.06
N ARG A 25 -22.99 -0.61 -10.71
CA ARG A 25 -22.98 0.83 -10.46
C ARG A 25 -23.07 1.48 -11.83
N ARG A 26 -24.03 2.39 -12.04
CA ARG A 26 -24.02 3.26 -13.22
C ARG A 26 -22.78 4.17 -13.26
N ARG A 27 -22.09 4.35 -12.12
CA ARG A 27 -20.97 5.27 -11.93
C ARG A 27 -20.07 4.85 -10.76
N GLY A 28 -18.75 4.90 -10.95
CA GLY A 28 -17.75 4.64 -9.92
C GLY A 28 -17.78 5.67 -8.78
N SER A 29 -17.46 5.23 -7.56
CA SER A 29 -17.50 6.11 -6.38
C SER A 29 -16.42 7.18 -6.40
N VAL A 30 -15.23 6.87 -6.94
CA VAL A 30 -14.12 7.81 -7.04
C VAL A 30 -14.50 8.95 -7.96
N ARG A 31 -14.99 8.64 -9.16
CA ARG A 31 -15.53 9.64 -10.08
C ARG A 31 -16.65 10.48 -9.47
N HIS A 32 -17.48 9.89 -8.61
CA HIS A 32 -18.51 10.66 -7.91
C HIS A 32 -17.95 11.74 -7.00
N VAL A 33 -17.01 11.38 -6.13
CA VAL A 33 -16.46 12.31 -5.14
C VAL A 33 -15.46 13.31 -5.74
N VAL A 34 -14.80 12.98 -6.86
CA VAL A 34 -13.96 13.92 -7.61
C VAL A 34 -14.81 15.03 -8.24
N GLU A 35 -15.89 14.70 -8.94
CA GLU A 35 -16.76 15.73 -9.57
C GLU A 35 -17.48 16.61 -8.54
N LEU A 36 -17.67 16.13 -7.31
CA LEU A 36 -18.18 16.94 -6.19
C LEU A 36 -17.11 17.87 -5.58
N GLY A 37 -15.86 17.79 -6.02
CA GLY A 37 -14.74 18.58 -5.49
C GLY A 37 -14.24 18.12 -4.11
N VAL A 38 -14.62 16.92 -3.66
CA VAL A 38 -14.15 16.36 -2.37
C VAL A 38 -12.75 15.79 -2.49
N VAL A 39 -12.42 15.21 -3.64
CA VAL A 39 -11.12 14.60 -3.92
C VAL A 39 -10.36 15.47 -4.92
N GLY A 40 -9.13 15.84 -4.58
CA GLY A 40 -8.23 16.61 -5.43
C GLY A 40 -6.82 16.68 -4.86
N ARG A 41 -6.06 17.72 -5.24
CA ARG A 41 -4.71 17.97 -4.72
C ARG A 41 -4.68 17.95 -3.19
N GLY A 42 -3.77 17.18 -2.62
CA GLY A 42 -3.63 17.00 -1.16
C GLY A 42 -4.56 15.94 -0.56
N THR A 43 -5.40 15.28 -1.36
CA THR A 43 -6.18 14.11 -0.92
C THR A 43 -5.39 12.82 -1.09
N LEU A 44 -5.35 12.01 -0.04
CA LEU A 44 -4.80 10.65 -0.07
C LEU A 44 -5.93 9.61 -0.07
N CYS A 45 -6.20 9.02 -1.22
CA CYS A 45 -7.18 7.97 -1.38
C CYS A 45 -6.60 6.61 -0.94
N ILE A 46 -7.24 5.95 0.03
CA ILE A 46 -6.74 4.68 0.57
C ILE A 46 -7.35 3.50 -0.21
N HIS A 47 -6.55 2.48 -0.48
CA HIS A 47 -6.91 1.21 -1.13
C HIS A 47 -7.13 1.28 -2.64
N CYS A 48 -8.09 2.06 -3.13
CA CYS A 48 -8.49 2.16 -4.54
C CYS A 48 -8.58 0.79 -5.26
N VAL A 49 -9.25 -0.20 -4.63
CA VAL A 49 -9.32 -1.57 -5.18
C VAL A 49 -10.41 -1.71 -6.25
N GLN A 50 -11.56 -1.09 -6.03
CA GLN A 50 -12.74 -1.19 -6.88
C GLN A 50 -12.87 0.08 -7.73
N VAL A 51 -11.87 0.32 -8.58
CA VAL A 51 -11.82 1.45 -9.52
C VAL A 51 -11.78 0.92 -10.95
N ASP A 52 -12.59 1.50 -11.82
CA ASP A 52 -12.56 1.23 -13.26
C ASP A 52 -11.64 2.24 -14.00
N GLU A 53 -11.55 2.11 -15.32
CA GLU A 53 -10.72 2.99 -16.15
C GLU A 53 -11.13 4.47 -16.06
N GLN A 54 -12.43 4.76 -15.89
CA GLN A 54 -12.91 6.13 -15.75
C GLN A 54 -12.56 6.71 -14.38
N ASP A 55 -12.72 5.92 -13.31
CA ASP A 55 -12.29 6.28 -11.96
C ASP A 55 -10.78 6.56 -11.91
N ILE A 56 -9.98 5.75 -12.60
CA ILE A 56 -8.53 5.93 -12.68
C ILE A 56 -8.17 7.22 -13.44
N ALA A 57 -8.82 7.47 -14.57
CA ALA A 57 -8.58 8.67 -15.38
C ALA A 57 -8.87 9.95 -14.58
N VAL A 58 -10.06 10.06 -13.97
CA VAL A 58 -10.42 11.24 -13.17
C VAL A 58 -9.56 11.38 -11.92
N LEU A 59 -9.08 10.27 -11.34
CA LEU A 59 -8.16 10.34 -10.22
C LEU A 59 -6.79 10.89 -10.65
N GLY A 60 -6.29 10.49 -11.82
CA GLY A 60 -5.06 11.04 -12.43
C GLY A 60 -5.16 12.55 -12.65
N ASP A 61 -6.28 13.02 -13.16
CA ASP A 61 -6.52 14.45 -13.42
C ASP A 61 -6.73 15.27 -12.14
N SER A 62 -7.22 14.64 -11.05
CA SER A 62 -7.57 15.33 -9.80
C SER A 62 -6.37 15.86 -9.01
N GLY A 63 -5.18 15.32 -9.25
CA GLY A 63 -3.98 15.58 -8.44
C GLY A 63 -4.00 14.91 -7.05
N ALA A 64 -4.96 14.03 -6.79
CA ALA A 64 -4.96 13.19 -5.60
C ALA A 64 -3.90 12.07 -5.68
N ALA A 65 -3.51 11.56 -4.52
CA ALA A 65 -2.57 10.44 -4.40
C ALA A 65 -3.26 9.19 -3.85
N VAL A 66 -2.59 8.04 -3.93
CA VAL A 66 -3.10 6.77 -3.41
C VAL A 66 -2.16 6.16 -2.38
N ALA A 67 -2.73 5.70 -1.26
CA ALA A 67 -2.09 4.80 -0.32
C ALA A 67 -2.48 3.34 -0.64
N HIS A 68 -1.54 2.57 -1.18
CA HIS A 68 -1.75 1.18 -1.54
C HIS A 68 -1.45 0.25 -0.35
N CYS A 69 -2.47 -0.50 0.09
CA CYS A 69 -2.39 -1.40 1.26
C CYS A 69 -2.64 -2.87 0.88
N PRO A 70 -1.73 -3.53 0.13
CA PRO A 70 -1.97 -4.84 -0.48
C PRO A 70 -2.21 -5.96 0.55
N ARG A 71 -1.52 -5.98 1.70
CA ARG A 71 -1.73 -7.04 2.70
C ARG A 71 -3.11 -6.94 3.34
N SER A 72 -3.56 -5.74 3.70
CA SER A 72 -4.92 -5.54 4.24
C SER A 72 -6.00 -5.87 3.20
N ASN A 73 -5.82 -5.44 1.94
CA ASN A 73 -6.74 -5.77 0.85
C ASN A 73 -6.91 -7.29 0.71
N ARG A 74 -5.81 -8.04 0.81
CA ARG A 74 -5.81 -9.51 0.78
C ARG A 74 -6.47 -10.11 2.03
N ALA A 75 -6.16 -9.59 3.22
CA ALA A 75 -6.68 -10.09 4.49
C ALA A 75 -8.23 -10.05 4.54
N HIS A 76 -8.82 -8.98 4.02
CA HIS A 76 -10.27 -8.77 3.96
C HIS A 76 -10.94 -9.33 2.70
N GLY A 77 -10.14 -9.76 1.71
CA GLY A 77 -10.66 -10.25 0.44
C GLY A 77 -11.26 -9.14 -0.43
N HIS A 78 -10.74 -7.90 -0.34
CA HIS A 78 -11.19 -6.77 -1.14
C HIS A 78 -10.79 -6.87 -2.62
N GLY A 79 -9.77 -7.68 -2.94
CA GLY A 79 -9.18 -7.79 -4.27
C GLY A 79 -7.80 -7.13 -4.34
N THR A 80 -7.31 -6.90 -5.55
CA THR A 80 -6.01 -6.26 -5.82
C THR A 80 -6.25 -4.93 -6.51
N ALA A 81 -5.70 -3.83 -5.97
CA ALA A 81 -5.78 -2.53 -6.63
C ALA A 81 -4.97 -2.55 -7.95
N PRO A 82 -5.44 -1.87 -9.00
CA PRO A 82 -4.77 -1.85 -10.31
C PRO A 82 -3.57 -0.90 -10.31
N LEU A 83 -2.54 -1.22 -9.52
CA LEU A 83 -1.37 -0.37 -9.25
C LEU A 83 -0.70 0.16 -10.52
N ALA A 84 -0.46 -0.72 -11.50
CA ALA A 84 0.17 -0.32 -12.76
C ALA A 84 -0.71 0.63 -13.58
N ALA A 85 -2.04 0.50 -13.53
CA ALA A 85 -2.95 1.41 -14.23
C ALA A 85 -2.99 2.78 -13.55
N LEU A 86 -3.05 2.82 -12.21
CA LEU A 86 -2.98 4.05 -11.42
C LEU A 86 -1.69 4.83 -11.71
N ARG A 87 -0.54 4.16 -11.68
CA ARG A 87 0.77 4.77 -11.99
C ARG A 87 0.84 5.28 -13.43
N ARG A 88 0.35 4.51 -14.40
CA ARG A 88 0.29 4.96 -15.82
C ARG A 88 -0.60 6.18 -16.03
N ALA A 89 -1.63 6.35 -15.20
CA ALA A 89 -2.48 7.54 -15.21
C ALA A 89 -1.88 8.74 -14.47
N GLY A 90 -0.64 8.65 -13.99
CA GLY A 90 0.05 9.74 -13.31
C GLY A 90 -0.36 9.94 -11.84
N VAL A 91 -1.15 9.02 -11.27
CA VAL A 91 -1.53 9.08 -9.85
C VAL A 91 -0.29 8.78 -8.99
N PRO A 92 0.13 9.69 -8.08
CA PRO A 92 1.17 9.38 -7.11
C PRO A 92 0.74 8.23 -6.20
N VAL A 93 1.58 7.20 -6.03
CA VAL A 93 1.24 6.02 -5.21
C VAL A 93 2.33 5.74 -4.18
N GLY A 94 1.95 5.81 -2.91
CA GLY A 94 2.72 5.32 -1.77
C GLY A 94 2.18 3.99 -1.24
N LEU A 95 2.90 3.39 -0.28
CA LEU A 95 2.46 2.19 0.43
C LEU A 95 1.92 2.55 1.83
N GLY A 96 0.88 1.82 2.25
CA GLY A 96 0.34 1.90 3.61
C GLY A 96 0.17 0.50 4.19
N THR A 97 0.44 0.36 5.49
CA THR A 97 0.24 -0.92 6.21
C THR A 97 -1.22 -1.15 6.60
N ASP A 98 -2.03 -0.08 6.61
CA ASP A 98 -3.36 -0.07 7.21
C ASP A 98 -3.27 -0.42 8.71
N SER A 99 -4.15 -1.29 9.22
CA SER A 99 -4.24 -1.61 10.65
C SER A 99 -3.53 -2.91 11.03
N VAL A 100 -2.87 -2.91 12.19
CA VAL A 100 -2.31 -4.13 12.83
C VAL A 100 -3.34 -5.25 12.99
N VAL A 101 -4.63 -4.93 13.11
CA VAL A 101 -5.71 -5.93 13.18
C VAL A 101 -5.82 -6.72 11.89
N SER A 102 -5.50 -6.09 10.75
CA SER A 102 -5.63 -6.69 9.43
C SER A 102 -4.37 -7.42 8.96
N VAL A 103 -3.19 -6.89 9.30
CA VAL A 103 -1.90 -7.39 8.77
C VAL A 103 -0.97 -7.99 9.83
N GLY A 104 -1.22 -7.75 11.12
CA GLY A 104 -0.46 -8.29 12.25
C GLY A 104 0.81 -7.51 12.67
N ASP A 105 1.27 -6.56 11.85
CA ASP A 105 2.45 -5.72 12.10
C ASP A 105 2.32 -4.36 11.37
N MET A 106 3.36 -3.51 11.42
CA MET A 106 3.43 -2.25 10.65
C MET A 106 4.67 -2.26 9.74
N ASN A 107 4.82 -3.32 8.93
CA ASN A 107 5.99 -3.53 8.08
C ASN A 107 5.77 -3.09 6.63
N LEU A 108 6.23 -1.89 6.27
CA LEU A 108 6.15 -1.38 4.89
C LEU A 108 6.95 -2.20 3.87
N ARG A 109 8.08 -2.82 4.26
CA ARG A 109 8.83 -3.70 3.35
C ARG A 109 8.00 -4.92 2.94
N ALA A 110 7.24 -5.47 3.88
CA ALA A 110 6.31 -6.55 3.57
C ALA A 110 5.15 -6.11 2.69
N GLU A 111 4.70 -4.84 2.77
CA GLU A 111 3.74 -4.28 1.81
C GLU A 111 4.34 -4.19 0.40
N ALA A 112 5.60 -3.75 0.26
CA ALA A 112 6.27 -3.68 -1.05
C ALA A 112 6.39 -5.06 -1.71
N VAL A 113 6.74 -6.09 -0.94
CA VAL A 113 6.75 -7.49 -1.41
C VAL A 113 5.34 -7.94 -1.80
N ALA A 114 4.33 -7.63 -1.00
CA ALA A 114 2.94 -8.00 -1.27
C ALA A 114 2.35 -7.26 -2.50
N ALA A 115 2.86 -6.07 -2.81
CA ALA A 115 2.56 -5.32 -4.03
C ALA A 115 3.25 -5.89 -5.29
N GLY A 116 4.20 -6.81 -5.14
CA GLY A 116 4.94 -7.42 -6.26
C GLY A 116 5.96 -6.48 -6.90
N LEU A 117 6.49 -5.52 -6.14
CA LEU A 117 7.52 -4.60 -6.62
C LEU A 117 8.89 -5.28 -6.67
N ASP A 118 9.68 -4.95 -7.69
CA ASP A 118 11.11 -5.31 -7.70
C ASP A 118 11.90 -4.46 -6.70
N SER A 119 13.21 -4.70 -6.57
CA SER A 119 14.01 -4.06 -5.52
C SER A 119 14.14 -2.54 -5.69
N GLU A 120 14.30 -2.06 -6.92
CA GLU A 120 14.47 -0.64 -7.20
C GLU A 120 13.14 0.10 -7.04
N ASP A 121 12.08 -0.46 -7.62
CA ASP A 121 10.73 0.07 -7.48
C ASP A 121 10.26 0.05 -6.03
N ALA A 122 10.57 -1.01 -5.28
CA ALA A 122 10.27 -1.09 -3.86
C ALA A 122 10.98 0.02 -3.08
N LEU A 123 12.30 0.21 -3.29
CA LEU A 123 13.05 1.25 -2.59
C LEU A 123 12.47 2.64 -2.90
N ARG A 124 12.25 2.96 -4.18
CA ARG A 124 11.65 4.24 -4.60
C ARG A 124 10.26 4.44 -4.00
N THR A 125 9.43 3.40 -3.98
CA THR A 125 8.06 3.48 -3.45
C THR A 125 8.03 3.65 -1.93
N LEU A 126 8.98 3.03 -1.23
CA LEU A 126 9.16 3.14 0.22
C LEU A 126 9.76 4.49 0.65
N THR A 127 10.32 5.26 -0.28
CA THR A 127 10.94 6.56 0.00
C THR A 127 10.28 7.67 -0.83
N LEU A 128 10.82 7.98 -2.02
CA LEU A 128 10.50 9.16 -2.81
C LEU A 128 9.04 9.17 -3.31
N GLU A 129 8.50 8.05 -3.81
CA GLU A 129 7.10 8.04 -4.28
C GLU A 129 6.11 8.13 -3.11
N GLY A 130 6.49 7.63 -1.93
CA GLY A 130 5.75 7.86 -0.70
C GLY A 130 5.73 9.34 -0.31
N ALA A 131 6.88 10.02 -0.36
CA ALA A 131 6.97 11.45 -0.12
C ALA A 131 6.14 12.25 -1.14
N ARG A 132 6.18 11.90 -2.42
CA ARG A 132 5.34 12.50 -3.48
C ARG A 132 3.85 12.32 -3.22
N ALA A 133 3.44 11.11 -2.81
CA ALA A 133 2.05 10.84 -2.46
C ALA A 133 1.55 11.69 -1.27
N LEU A 134 2.46 12.11 -0.39
CA LEU A 134 2.17 13.00 0.73
C LEU A 134 2.39 14.49 0.43
N GLY A 135 2.91 14.85 -0.76
CA GLY A 135 3.28 16.23 -1.11
C GLY A 135 4.47 16.76 -0.31
N LEU A 136 5.39 15.89 0.08
CA LEU A 136 6.57 16.19 0.91
C LEU A 136 7.89 15.90 0.19
N ASP A 137 7.87 15.64 -1.11
CA ASP A 137 9.07 15.25 -1.86
C ASP A 137 10.12 16.35 -2.00
N ASP A 138 9.75 17.62 -1.82
CA ASP A 138 10.72 18.72 -1.69
C ASP A 138 11.45 18.72 -0.34
N GLN A 139 10.95 17.99 0.66
CA GLN A 139 11.46 17.98 2.03
C GLN A 139 12.13 16.65 2.41
N ILE A 140 11.59 15.51 1.96
CA ILE A 140 12.03 14.16 2.34
C ILE A 140 12.01 13.19 1.16
N GLY A 141 12.37 11.92 1.41
CA GLY A 141 12.23 10.82 0.45
C GLY A 141 13.44 10.58 -0.45
N SER A 142 14.43 11.48 -0.45
CA SER A 142 15.73 11.26 -1.11
C SER A 142 16.87 11.93 -0.36
N LEU A 143 18.10 11.44 -0.58
CA LEU A 143 19.32 11.97 0.03
C LEU A 143 19.92 13.07 -0.85
N GLU A 144 19.35 14.26 -0.76
CA GLU A 144 19.75 15.43 -1.54
C GLU A 144 20.04 16.61 -0.61
N VAL A 145 21.00 17.46 -0.98
CA VAL A 145 21.34 18.66 -0.20
C VAL A 145 20.12 19.58 -0.12
N GLY A 146 19.77 20.00 1.09
CA GLY A 146 18.63 20.88 1.37
C GLY A 146 17.39 20.17 1.91
N LYS A 147 17.29 18.84 1.77
CA LYS A 147 16.22 18.02 2.36
C LYS A 147 16.49 17.69 3.83
N GLU A 148 15.44 17.32 4.56
CA GLU A 148 15.55 16.86 5.94
C GLU A 148 16.34 15.55 6.03
N ALA A 149 17.10 15.40 7.11
CA ALA A 149 17.89 14.20 7.39
C ALA A 149 17.02 13.08 7.99
N ASP A 150 16.10 12.55 7.18
CA ASP A 150 15.27 11.38 7.46
C ASP A 150 15.97 10.12 6.94
N LEU A 151 16.60 9.37 7.86
CA LEU A 151 17.50 8.26 7.52
C LEU A 151 17.08 6.99 8.25
N ALA A 152 17.13 5.86 7.54
CA ALA A 152 17.06 4.52 8.11
C ALA A 152 18.27 3.71 7.66
N VAL A 153 19.08 3.26 8.62
CA VAL A 153 20.29 2.47 8.34
C VAL A 153 19.99 1.01 8.61
N PHE A 154 20.28 0.16 7.62
CA PHE A 154 20.11 -1.28 7.73
C PHE A 154 21.46 -1.98 7.61
N ALA A 155 21.63 -3.10 8.32
CA ALA A 155 22.77 -3.98 8.10
C ALA A 155 22.75 -4.49 6.65
N SER A 156 23.89 -4.42 5.96
CA SER A 156 24.01 -5.03 4.64
C SER A 156 23.84 -6.54 4.73
N THR A 157 23.00 -7.07 3.84
CA THR A 157 22.64 -8.49 3.80
C THR A 157 23.60 -9.31 2.92
N ALA A 158 24.60 -8.68 2.30
CA ALA A 158 25.54 -9.35 1.39
C ALA A 158 26.31 -10.52 2.04
N LEU A 159 26.28 -10.64 3.37
CA LEU A 159 26.94 -11.71 4.14
C LEU A 159 26.00 -12.51 5.05
N TYR A 160 24.67 -12.26 5.06
CA TYR A 160 23.76 -12.90 6.01
C TYR A 160 22.54 -13.54 5.36
N ARG A 161 22.39 -14.85 5.61
CA ARG A 161 21.14 -15.61 5.44
C ARG A 161 20.83 -16.31 6.77
N PRO A 162 19.63 -16.13 7.37
CA PRO A 162 18.45 -15.41 6.86
C PRO A 162 18.64 -13.87 6.78
N LEU A 163 17.77 -13.21 6.01
CA LEU A 163 17.74 -11.74 5.95
C LEU A 163 17.62 -11.18 7.38
N PRO A 164 18.38 -10.12 7.72
CA PRO A 164 18.25 -9.49 9.02
C PRO A 164 16.83 -8.96 9.23
N PRO A 165 16.41 -8.78 10.48
CA PRO A 165 15.11 -8.21 10.79
C PRO A 165 14.90 -6.90 10.03
N SER A 166 13.65 -6.62 9.64
CA SER A 166 13.27 -5.36 8.98
C SER A 166 13.46 -4.10 9.85
N THR A 167 14.04 -4.26 11.04
CA THR A 167 14.36 -3.20 11.98
C THR A 167 15.62 -2.47 11.53
N ALA A 168 15.55 -1.14 11.45
CA ALA A 168 16.72 -0.32 11.22
C ALA A 168 17.66 -0.36 12.45
N LEU A 169 18.97 -0.37 12.19
CA LEU A 169 20.02 -0.20 13.21
C LEU A 169 20.09 1.24 13.74
N LEU A 170 19.66 2.20 12.93
CA LEU A 170 19.62 3.60 13.28
C LEU A 170 18.46 4.23 12.51
N THR A 171 17.62 4.97 13.22
CA THR A 171 16.60 5.83 12.61
C THR A 171 16.88 7.27 13.01
N VAL A 172 16.94 8.15 12.03
CA VAL A 172 17.06 9.60 12.19
C VAL A 172 15.83 10.25 11.56
N VAL A 173 15.21 11.20 12.27
CA VAL A 173 14.07 11.98 11.79
C VAL A 173 14.40 13.46 11.99
N ALA A 174 14.34 14.25 10.92
CA ALA A 174 14.71 15.66 10.88
C ALA A 174 16.07 15.93 11.56
N GLY A 175 17.07 15.06 11.32
CA GLY A 175 18.40 15.16 11.91
C GLY A 175 18.53 14.71 13.37
N ARG A 176 17.45 14.24 14.01
CA ARG A 176 17.47 13.73 15.38
C ARG A 176 17.42 12.21 15.41
N VAL A 177 18.25 11.59 16.23
CA VAL A 177 18.24 10.12 16.42
C VAL A 177 16.97 9.72 17.16
N ALA A 178 16.13 8.92 16.50
CA ALA A 178 14.87 8.40 17.05
C ALA A 178 15.00 6.97 17.59
N GLN A 179 15.89 6.16 17.03
CA GLN A 179 16.14 4.77 17.44
C GLN A 179 17.61 4.39 17.19
N ARG A 180 18.20 3.58 18.09
CA ARG A 180 19.50 2.89 17.96
C ARG A 180 19.36 1.45 18.43
#